data_AF-A0A973CFY6-F1
#
_entry.id   AF-A0A973CFY6-F1
#
_cell.length_a   1.000
_cell.length_b   1.000
_cell.length_c   1.000
_cell.angle_alpha   90.00
_cell.angle_beta   90.00
_cell.angle_gamma   90.00
#
_symmetry.space_group_name_H-M   'P 1'
#
loop_
_entity.id
_entity.type
_entity.pdbx_description
1 polymer ?
#
loop_
_entity_poly.entity_id
_entity_poly.type
_entity_poly.pdbx_seq_one_letter_code
_entity_poly.pdbx_strand_id
1 'polypeptide(L)' 'HPIACDDKYGDKDFTKHMNGLGLKRLFLHAARLQFFNPGTEETQEVEAPLDIALIKALAKLKKC' A
#
# COMPACT_ATOMS: atom_id res chain seq x y z
N HIS A 1 -4.97 12.07 -9.08
CA HIS A 1 -5.50 10.72 -8.78
C HIS A 1 -5.35 10.45 -7.29
N PRO A 2 -6.45 10.33 -6.54
CA PRO A 2 -6.41 10.07 -5.09
C PRO A 2 -5.99 8.64 -4.76
N ILE A 3 -5.50 8.43 -3.54
CA ILE A 3 -5.20 7.08 -3.01
C ILE A 3 -6.53 6.35 -2.73
N ALA A 4 -6.58 5.05 -3.01
CA ALA A 4 -7.75 4.23 -2.72
C ALA A 4 -8.00 4.13 -1.22
N CYS A 5 -9.28 4.30 -0.82
CA CYS A 5 -9.73 4.24 0.56
C CYS A 5 -9.05 5.26 1.49
N ASP A 6 -8.70 6.43 0.95
CA ASP A 6 -8.30 7.61 1.72
C ASP A 6 -9.56 8.35 2.20
N ASP A 7 -9.67 8.54 3.51
CA ASP A 7 -10.83 9.14 4.18
C ASP A 7 -10.81 10.68 4.15
N LYS A 8 -9.65 11.29 3.93
CA LYS A 8 -9.45 12.74 4.01
C LYS A 8 -9.28 13.40 2.65
N TYR A 9 -8.53 12.78 1.76
CA TYR A 9 -8.16 13.30 0.44
C TYR A 9 -8.66 12.40 -0.70
N GLY A 10 -9.40 11.35 -0.37
CA GLY A 10 -9.86 10.33 -1.32
C GLY A 10 -11.10 10.71 -2.12
N ASP A 11 -11.37 9.88 -3.13
CA ASP A 11 -12.62 9.89 -3.88
C ASP A 11 -13.57 8.81 -3.34
N LYS A 12 -14.81 9.19 -3.05
CA LYS A 12 -15.81 8.30 -2.43
C LYS A 12 -16.27 7.20 -3.37
N ASP A 13 -16.43 7.48 -4.66
CA ASP A 13 -16.91 6.50 -5.63
C ASP A 13 -15.78 5.53 -6.01
N PHE A 14 -14.54 6.03 -6.10
CA PHE A 14 -13.36 5.18 -6.18
C PHE A 14 -13.23 4.28 -4.95
N THR A 15 -13.42 4.82 -3.75
CA THR A 15 -13.42 4.02 -2.51
C THR A 15 -14.50 2.96 -2.50
N LYS A 16 -15.73 3.26 -2.93
CA LYS A 16 -16.80 2.26 -3.08
C LYS A 16 -16.42 1.14 -4.05
N HIS A 17 -15.86 1.49 -5.21
CA HIS A 17 -15.40 0.51 -6.18
C HIS A 17 -14.33 -0.42 -5.59
N MET A 18 -13.32 0.17 -4.95
CA MET A 18 -12.21 -0.57 -4.33
C MET A 18 -12.66 -1.44 -3.15
N ASN A 19 -13.63 -0.96 -2.35
CA ASN A 19 -14.29 -1.76 -1.31
C ASN A 19 -15.00 -2.99 -1.91
N GLY A 20 -15.64 -2.85 -3.08
CA GLY A 20 -16.23 -3.97 -3.83
C GLY A 20 -15.20 -5.03 -4.27
N LEU A 21 -13.95 -4.61 -4.49
CA LEU A 21 -12.81 -5.51 -4.75
C LEU A 21 -12.23 -6.12 -3.47
N GLY A 22 -12.70 -5.72 -2.29
CA GLY A 22 -12.29 -6.25 -0.99
C GLY A 22 -11.16 -5.48 -0.32
N LEU A 23 -10.75 -4.32 -0.86
CA LEU A 23 -9.83 -3.41 -0.19
C LEU A 23 -10.59 -2.57 0.84
N LYS A 24 -10.30 -2.71 2.14
CA LYS A 24 -11.02 -2.03 3.24
C LYS A 24 -10.17 -1.05 4.04
N ARG A 25 -8.99 -0.70 3.53
CA ARG A 25 -8.01 0.19 4.17
C ARG A 25 -7.32 1.04 3.12
N LEU A 26 -6.71 2.14 3.54
CA LEU A 26 -5.85 2.96 2.71
C LEU A 26 -4.83 2.09 1.96
N PHE A 27 -4.78 2.20 0.64
CA PHE A 27 -3.78 1.54 -0.21
C PHE A 27 -2.45 2.32 -0.15
N LEU A 28 -1.83 2.32 1.02
CA LEU A 28 -0.53 2.95 1.26
C LEU A 28 0.32 2.01 2.12
N HIS A 29 1.50 1.67 1.63
CA HIS A 29 2.42 0.72 2.25
C HIS A 29 3.86 1.20 2.08
N ALA A 30 4.60 1.31 3.19
CA ALA A 30 6.02 1.61 3.17
C ALA A 30 6.80 0.33 2.82
N ALA A 31 6.99 0.09 1.51
CA ALA A 31 7.56 -1.16 1.00
C ALA A 31 9.06 -1.32 1.31
N ARG A 32 9.80 -0.22 1.40
CA ARG A 32 11.25 -0.21 1.57
C ARG A 32 11.67 0.97 2.43
N LEU A 33 12.61 0.74 3.33
CA LEU A 33 13.26 1.77 4.13
C LEU A 33 14.76 1.56 4.06
N GLN A 34 15.49 2.62 3.73
CA GLN A 34 16.95 2.66 3.76
C GLN A 34 17.38 3.75 4.73
N PHE A 35 18.32 3.44 5.62
CA PHE A 35 18.81 4.38 6.62
C PHE A 35 20.24 4.03 7.03
N PHE A 36 20.97 5.03 7.54
CA PHE A 36 22.28 4.80 8.13
C PHE A 36 22.12 4.29 9.57
N ASN A 37 22.69 3.13 9.88
CA ASN A 37 22.67 2.59 11.23
C ASN A 37 23.91 3.09 12.00
N PRO A 38 23.73 3.94 13.04
CA PRO A 38 24.86 4.48 13.79
C PRO A 38 25.56 3.44 14.67
N GLY A 39 24.94 2.29 14.94
CA GLY A 39 25.54 1.21 15.72
C GLY A 39 26.46 0.29 14.91
N THR A 40 26.20 0.14 13.61
CA THR A 40 27.04 -0.67 12.70
C THR A 40 27.88 0.17 11.75
N GLU A 41 27.65 1.49 11.70
CA GLU A 41 28.27 2.43 10.75
C GLU A 41 28.05 2.07 9.28
N GLU A 42 26.94 1.38 8.99
CA GLU A 42 26.59 0.91 7.66
C GLU A 42 25.20 1.40 7.23
N THR A 43 25.03 1.56 5.92
CA THR A 43 23.70 1.78 5.34
C THR A 43 22.94 0.45 5.36
N GLN A 44 21.83 0.42 6.07
CA GLN A 44 20.94 -0.72 6.12
C GLN A 44 19.70 -0.49 5.26
N GLU A 45 19.19 -1.59 4.73
CA GLU A 45 17.97 -1.61 3.94
C GLU A 45 17.07 -2.72 4.42
N VAL A 46 15.79 -2.39 4.59
CA VAL A 46 14.76 -3.34 4.96
C VAL A 46 13.59 -3.22 4.00
N GLU A 47 13.02 -4.35 3.64
CA GLU A 47 11.82 -4.44 2.81
C GLU A 47 10.70 -5.10 3.59
N ALA A 48 9.48 -4.58 3.41
CA ALA A 48 8.27 -5.15 3.98
C ALA A 48 7.38 -5.65 2.84
N PRO A 49 7.06 -6.96 2.78
CA PRO A 49 6.13 -7.47 1.78
C PRO A 49 4.74 -6.82 1.96
N LEU A 50 4.01 -6.66 0.86
CA LEU A 50 2.62 -6.21 0.90
C LEU A 50 1.78 -7.20 1.72
N ASP A 51 0.82 -6.68 2.50
CA ASP A 51 -0.12 -7.54 3.19
C ASP A 51 -1.04 -8.30 2.20
N ILE A 52 -1.63 -9.40 2.68
CA ILE A 52 -2.46 -10.28 1.86
C ILE A 52 -3.68 -9.53 1.27
N ALA A 53 -4.23 -8.52 1.97
CA ALA A 53 -5.38 -7.77 1.49
C ALA A 53 -5.02 -6.89 0.30
N LEU A 54 -3.87 -6.20 0.36
CA LEU A 54 -3.35 -5.39 -0.74
C LEU A 54 -3.00 -6.26 -1.96
N ILE A 55 -2.36 -7.41 -1.75
CA ILE A 55 -2.05 -8.37 -2.82
C ILE A 55 -3.34 -8.86 -3.52
N LYS A 56 -4.37 -9.24 -2.74
CA LYS A 56 -5.65 -9.70 -3.28
C LYS A 56 -6.37 -8.60 -4.07
N ALA A 57 -6.30 -7.35 -3.61
CA ALA A 57 -6.88 -6.22 -4.33
C ALA A 57 -6.17 -6.01 -5.68
N LEU A 58 -4.83 -6.04 -5.72
CA LEU A 58 -4.06 -5.94 -6.96
C LEU A 58 -4.37 -7.07 -7.94
N ALA A 59 -4.50 -8.30 -7.44
CA ALA A 59 -4.81 -9.46 -8.29
C ALA A 59 -6.13 -9.30 -9.05
N LYS A 60 -7.13 -8.63 -8.48
CA LYS A 60 -8.42 -8.36 -9.13
C LYS A 60 -8.37 -7.19 -10.13
N LEU A 61 -7.35 -6.33 -10.04
CA LEU A 61 -7.18 -5.16 -10.90
C LEU A 61 -6.28 -5.43 -12.11
N LYS A 62 -5.46 -6.47 -12.06
CA LYS A 62 -4.68 -6.91 -13.22
C LYS A 62 -5.65 -7.32 -14.33
N LYS A 63 -5.63 -6.60 -15.46
CA LYS A 63 -6.29 -7.06 -16.69
C LYS A 63 -5.65 -8.38 -17.13
N CYS A 64 -6.47 -9.32 -17.55
CA CYS A 64 -6.04 -10.46 -18.36
C CYS A 64 -5.40 -9.96 -19.67
#